data_AF-H0AEN9-F1
#
_entry.id   AF-H0AEN9-F1
#
_cell.length_a   1.000
_cell.length_b   1.000
_cell.length_c   1.000
_cell.angle_alpha   90.00
_cell.angle_beta   90.00
_cell.angle_gamma   90.00
#
_symmetry.space_group_name_H-M   'P 1'
#
loop_
_entity.id
_entity.type
_entity.pdbx_description
1 polymer ?
#
loop_
_entity_poly.entity_id
_entity_poly.type
_entity_poly.pdbx_seq_one_letter_code
_entity_poly.pdbx_strand_id
1 'polypeptide(L)' 'MSDTKNIDKLEFGVVSAEKLDNMAVKEIDKAEVYDADGYPVEDGVMDPALGVIDPGMTCQTCGGRI' A
#
# COMPACT_ATOMS: atom_id res chain seq x y z
N MET A 1 -2.23 7.75 29.05
CA MET A 1 -1.75 6.36 28.84
C MET A 1 -2.89 5.63 28.18
N SER A 2 -2.72 5.19 26.94
CA SER A 2 -3.80 4.51 26.20
C SER A 2 -3.88 3.08 26.71
N ASP A 3 -5.01 2.69 27.28
CA ASP A 3 -5.25 1.31 27.71
C ASP A 3 -5.09 0.36 26.52
N THR A 4 -4.34 -0.72 26.71
CA THR A 4 -4.16 -1.75 25.70
C THR A 4 -5.51 -2.40 25.40
N LYS A 5 -5.97 -2.29 24.14
CA LYS A 5 -7.22 -2.93 23.70
C LYS A 5 -6.97 -4.40 23.39
N ASN A 6 -7.88 -5.26 23.82
CA ASN A 6 -7.91 -6.68 23.45
C ASN A 6 -8.87 -6.91 22.27
N ILE A 7 -8.56 -7.90 21.43
CA ILE A 7 -9.44 -8.34 20.34
C ILE A 7 -10.48 -9.30 20.93
N ASP A 8 -11.77 -8.98 20.77
CA ASP A 8 -12.89 -9.79 21.29
C ASP A 8 -13.37 -10.85 20.27
N LYS A 9 -13.54 -10.43 19.01
CA LYS A 9 -14.02 -11.31 17.92
C LYS A 9 -13.50 -10.87 16.55
N LEU A 10 -13.60 -11.77 15.57
CA LEU A 10 -13.36 -11.51 14.15
C LEU A 10 -14.63 -11.82 13.35
N GLU A 11 -15.03 -10.90 12.48
CA GLU A 11 -16.18 -11.06 11.61
C GLU A 11 -15.71 -11.22 10.16
N PHE A 12 -16.04 -12.37 9.57
CA PHE A 12 -15.71 -12.67 8.18
C PHE A 12 -16.86 -12.30 7.26
N GLY A 13 -16.53 -11.88 6.04
CA GLY A 13 -17.51 -11.53 5.03
C GLY A 13 -16.83 -11.29 3.69
N VAL A 14 -17.64 -10.93 2.69
CA VAL A 14 -17.15 -10.52 1.38
C VAL A 14 -17.03 -9.00 1.35
N VAL A 15 -15.97 -8.48 0.73
CA VAL A 15 -15.73 -7.04 0.59
C VAL A 15 -16.52 -6.50 -0.61
N SER A 16 -17.22 -5.38 -0.44
CA SER A 16 -17.90 -4.69 -1.55
C SER A 16 -16.92 -3.88 -2.40
N ALA A 17 -17.29 -3.60 -3.66
CA ALA A 17 -16.50 -2.74 -4.54
C ALA A 17 -16.24 -1.36 -3.90
N GLU A 18 -17.29 -0.71 -3.39
CA GLU A 18 -17.17 0.57 -2.68
C GLU A 18 -16.18 0.52 -1.51
N LYS A 19 -16.13 -0.60 -0.77
CA LYS A 19 -15.18 -0.76 0.33
C LYS A 19 -13.75 -0.96 -0.18
N LEU A 20 -13.56 -1.68 -1.29
CA LEU A 20 -12.24 -1.80 -1.93
C LEU A 20 -11.75 -0.44 -2.41
N ASP A 21 -12.59 0.33 -3.09
CA ASP A 21 -12.23 1.66 -3.62
C ASP A 21 -11.84 2.63 -2.51
N ASN A 22 -12.59 2.64 -1.40
CA ASN A 22 -12.28 3.48 -0.24
C ASN A 22 -11.05 3.03 0.55
N MET A 23 -10.69 1.74 0.47
CA MET A 23 -9.50 1.19 1.13
C MET A 23 -8.24 1.30 0.27
N ALA A 24 -8.40 1.40 -1.05
CA ALA A 24 -7.30 1.47 -1.99
C ALA A 24 -6.51 2.78 -1.82
N VAL A 25 -5.19 2.66 -1.88
CA VAL A 25 -4.27 3.81 -1.80
C VAL A 25 -4.00 4.38 -3.20
N LYS A 26 -3.98 3.51 -4.21
CA LYS A 26 -3.58 3.81 -5.58
C LYS A 26 -4.22 2.79 -6.53
N GLU A 27 -4.56 3.23 -7.74
CA GLU A 27 -4.94 2.36 -8.86
C GLU A 27 -3.68 1.93 -9.62
N ILE A 28 -3.62 0.67 -10.05
CA ILE A 28 -2.50 0.15 -10.86
C ILE A 28 -2.99 0.04 -12.31
N ASP A 29 -2.44 0.89 -13.18
CA ASP A 29 -2.80 0.95 -14.60
C ASP A 29 -1.71 0.35 -15.52
N LYS A 30 -0.47 0.27 -15.03
CA LYS A 30 0.73 -0.22 -15.73
C LYS A 30 1.17 -1.57 -15.18
N ALA A 31 1.54 -2.46 -16.08
CA ALA A 31 2.05 -3.78 -15.72
C ALA A 31 3.56 -3.79 -15.44
N GLU A 32 4.25 -2.72 -15.84
CA GLU A 32 5.68 -2.52 -15.65
C GLU A 32 6.02 -2.31 -14.16
N VAL A 33 7.14 -2.90 -13.75
CA VAL A 33 7.63 -2.82 -12.36
C VAL A 33 8.64 -1.70 -12.18
N TYR A 34 9.65 -1.65 -13.05
CA TYR A 34 10.76 -0.70 -13.00
C TYR A 34 11.01 -0.11 -14.39
N ASP A 35 11.48 1.13 -14.43
CA ASP A 35 11.94 1.79 -15.64
C ASP A 35 13.37 1.37 -16.03
N ALA A 36 13.91 1.99 -17.09
CA ALA A 36 15.25 1.69 -17.60
C ALA A 36 16.38 2.07 -16.62
N ASP A 37 16.11 2.98 -15.68
CA ASP A 37 17.06 3.43 -14.67
C ASP A 37 16.94 2.61 -13.36
N GLY A 38 15.98 1.68 -13.31
CA GLY A 38 15.73 0.80 -12.18
C GLY A 38 14.83 1.43 -11.10
N TYR A 39 14.16 2.55 -11.38
CA TYR A 39 13.18 3.14 -10.47
C TYR A 39 11.79 2.55 -10.69
N PRO A 40 10.98 2.40 -9.62
CA PRO A 40 9.62 1.92 -9.77
C PRO A 40 8.79 2.82 -10.68
N VAL A 41 7.99 2.20 -11.55
CA VAL A 41 7.09 2.92 -12.46
C VAL A 41 5.91 3.48 -11.66
N GLU A 42 5.61 4.78 -11.84
CA GLU A 42 4.42 5.43 -11.27
C GLU A 42 3.15 4.80 -11.84
N ASP A 43 2.15 4.56 -10.99
CA ASP A 43 0.92 3.80 -11.29
C ASP A 43 1.19 2.32 -11.70
N GLY A 44 2.43 1.86 -11.54
CA GLY A 44 2.84 0.49 -11.78
C GLY A 44 2.71 -0.41 -10.54
N VAL A 45 3.07 -1.68 -10.71
CA VAL A 45 2.92 -2.70 -9.66
C VAL A 45 3.80 -2.40 -8.43
N MET A 46 4.91 -1.67 -8.61
CA MET A 46 5.85 -1.30 -7.53
C MET A 46 5.75 0.18 -7.11
N ASP A 47 4.62 0.83 -7.36
CA ASP A 47 4.44 2.24 -7.00
C ASP A 47 4.79 2.51 -5.51
N PRO A 48 5.68 3.49 -5.21
CA PRO A 48 6.10 3.78 -3.84
C PRO A 48 4.98 4.21 -2.87
N ALA A 49 3.79 4.55 -3.37
CA ALA A 49 2.60 4.76 -2.56
C ALA A 49 2.07 3.45 -1.95
N LEU A 50 2.32 2.30 -2.58
CA LEU A 50 1.92 0.98 -2.07
C LEU A 50 2.86 0.43 -0.99
N GLY A 51 4.02 1.07 -0.82
CA GLY A 51 5.06 0.68 0.11
C GLY A 51 6.43 0.74 -0.53
N VAL A 52 7.48 0.61 0.27
CA VAL A 52 8.87 0.57 -0.22
C VAL A 52 9.58 -0.63 0.39
N ILE A 53 10.43 -1.28 -0.41
CA ILE A 53 11.28 -2.39 0.03
C ILE A 53 12.78 -2.03 -0.01
N ASP A 54 13.15 -1.05 -0.84
CA ASP A 54 14.54 -0.69 -1.08
C ASP A 54 15.04 0.34 -0.05
N PRO A 55 16.23 0.12 0.55
CA PRO A 55 16.85 1.10 1.44
C PRO A 55 17.06 2.44 0.75
N GLY A 56 16.74 3.53 1.46
CA GLY A 56 16.87 4.89 0.92
C GLY A 56 15.62 5.41 0.21
N MET A 57 14.61 4.58 -0.03
CA MET A 57 13.29 5.03 -0.47
C MET A 57 12.38 5.36 0.72
N THR A 58 11.37 6.19 0.49
CA THR A 58 10.36 6.57 1.49
C THR A 58 8.97 6.28 0.93
N CYS A 59 8.13 5.58 1.69
CA CYS A 59 6.74 5.32 1.31
C CYS A 59 6.00 6.63 1.09
N GLN A 60 5.39 6.80 -0.07
CA GLN A 60 4.69 8.04 -0.43
C GLN A 60 3.33 8.19 0.29
N THR A 61 2.83 7.12 0.93
CA THR A 61 1.55 7.14 1.66
C THR A 61 1.73 7.44 3.14
N CYS A 62 2.67 6.77 3.81
CA CYS A 62 2.84 6.89 5.27
C CYS A 62 4.17 7.51 5.71
N GLY A 63 5.11 7.77 4.78
CA GLY A 63 6.44 8.27 5.11
C GLY A 63 7.37 7.22 5.76
N GLY A 64 6.94 5.97 5.85
CA GLY A 64 7.74 4.87 6.38
C GLY A 64 9.00 4.59 5.54
N ARG A 65 10.03 4.05 6.20
CA ARG A 65 11.33 3.68 5.63
C ARG A 65 11.74 2.30 6.14
N ILE A 66 12.59 1.63 5.38
CA ILE A 66 13.30 0.39 5.78
C ILE A 66 14.75 0.72 6.12
#